data_AF-A0A7C4HPR8-F1
#
_entry.id   AF-A0A7C4HPR8-F1
#
_cell.length_a   1.000
_cell.length_b   1.000
_cell.length_c   1.000
_cell.angle_alpha   90.00
_cell.angle_beta   90.00
_cell.angle_gamma   90.00
#
_symmetry.space_group_name_H-M   'P 1'
#
loop_
_entity.id
_entity.type
_entity.pdbx_description
1 polymer ?
#
loop_
_entity_poly.entity_id
_entity_poly.type
_entity_poly.pdbx_seq_one_letter_code
_entity_poly.pdbx_strand_id
1 'polypeptide(L)'
;ALASQNPPKPRALIFSGRNNHDWRSTTPFLKQVLETSGRFEVRVTEEPAGATAATLASYDVLVLDYCGPRWGEAAERAVEEFVRSGKGLVAVHAASYPFGDAEILSDNMGRTGKFEPPWMEYRRMIGAWWSRQDPPITGHGQRHTFEVKFTQRDHPITAGMEASFRATDELYHNFRLMPDIELLATAFDDKKYNGTGKDEPVLWTVRYGKGRVFHTSLGHNVAAMQAPGFIATFARGTEWAATGAVTLPPRIEPPKPKTRVLVVTGGHGYDTSFYTLFEGYPDLAWDHAVTSRTAFRKDFRERYDALLLYNMEQGLSETERGNLQAFVESGKGVVVLHHAIASYGDWPWWYREVTGGKYALKDDKEMTPSTYRHGVEVPARQVLKHPIVNPIGPMYFEDELYQGVWISKDVQILLATDHPDADGPLAWISPYPNARVVAILLGHGPAAYRNAAFRALVKNAIDWTAHGK
;
A
#
# COMPACT_ATOMS: atom_id res chain seq x y z
N ALA A 1 39.67 7.70 -25.63
CA ALA A 1 38.93 7.96 -24.37
C ALA A 1 38.40 6.62 -23.89
N LEU A 2 38.90 6.12 -22.76
CA LEU A 2 38.34 4.93 -22.11
C LEU A 2 36.94 5.31 -21.62
N ALA A 3 35.90 4.71 -22.20
CA ALA A 3 34.55 4.84 -21.68
C ALA A 3 34.57 4.39 -20.22
N SER A 4 34.22 5.27 -19.29
CA SER A 4 34.00 4.90 -17.90
C SER A 4 32.83 3.93 -17.86
N GLN A 5 33.11 2.63 -17.91
CA GLN A 5 32.11 1.62 -17.63
C GLN A 5 31.75 1.80 -16.17
N ASN A 6 30.54 2.31 -15.91
CA ASN A 6 29.99 2.28 -14.56
C ASN A 6 30.10 0.83 -14.05
N PRO A 7 30.54 0.62 -12.79
CA PRO A 7 30.62 -0.72 -12.24
C PRO A 7 29.24 -1.40 -12.35
N PRO A 8 29.18 -2.71 -12.63
CA PRO A 8 27.92 -3.41 -12.83
C PRO A 8 27.03 -3.26 -11.60
N LYS A 9 25.73 -3.02 -11.84
CA LYS A 9 24.73 -2.87 -10.78
C LYS A 9 24.59 -4.18 -9.99
N PRO A 10 24.59 -4.17 -8.65
CA PRO A 10 24.29 -5.36 -7.88
C PRO A 10 22.91 -5.92 -8.25
N ARG A 11 22.82 -7.23 -8.40
CA ARG A 11 21.59 -7.94 -8.73
C ARG A 11 20.89 -8.40 -7.45
N ALA A 12 19.71 -7.85 -7.19
CA ALA A 12 18.89 -8.19 -6.02
C ALA A 12 17.74 -9.14 -6.42
N LEU A 13 17.52 -10.18 -5.62
CA LEU A 13 16.35 -11.05 -5.73
C LEU A 13 15.49 -10.91 -4.48
N ILE A 14 14.24 -10.45 -4.66
CA ILE A 14 13.26 -10.37 -3.58
C ILE A 14 12.51 -11.72 -3.49
N PHE A 15 12.53 -12.34 -2.31
CA PHE A 15 11.69 -13.47 -1.97
C PHE A 15 10.37 -12.97 -1.40
N SER A 16 9.27 -13.34 -2.04
CA SER A 16 7.90 -12.93 -1.72
C SER A 16 6.94 -14.13 -1.92
N GLY A 17 5.63 -13.89 -2.07
CA GLY A 17 4.62 -14.91 -2.43
C GLY A 17 3.80 -15.48 -1.26
N ARG A 18 4.31 -15.37 -0.03
CA ARG A 18 3.58 -15.64 1.21
C ARG A 18 4.02 -14.65 2.28
N ASN A 19 3.06 -13.98 2.91
CA ASN A 19 3.31 -13.10 4.04
C ASN A 19 2.00 -12.89 4.82
N ASN A 20 2.09 -12.74 6.14
CA ASN A 20 0.95 -12.35 6.97
C ASN A 20 0.54 -10.88 6.76
N HIS A 21 1.40 -10.09 6.12
CA HIS A 21 1.17 -8.71 5.69
C HIS A 21 0.82 -8.64 4.19
N ASP A 22 0.43 -7.45 3.72
CA ASP A 22 0.09 -7.20 2.32
C ASP A 22 1.34 -7.13 1.41
N TRP A 23 1.96 -8.29 1.19
CA TRP A 23 3.14 -8.46 0.36
C TRP A 23 2.91 -8.06 -1.10
N ARG A 24 1.65 -8.13 -1.57
CA ARG A 24 1.26 -7.71 -2.93
C ARG A 24 1.43 -6.21 -3.13
N SER A 25 1.42 -5.42 -2.06
CA SER A 25 1.72 -4.00 -2.08
C SER A 25 3.16 -3.68 -1.66
N THR A 26 3.68 -4.33 -0.63
CA THR A 26 5.03 -4.02 -0.11
C THR A 26 6.13 -4.49 -1.05
N THR A 27 6.01 -5.67 -1.67
CA THR A 27 7.05 -6.20 -2.59
C THR A 27 7.27 -5.28 -3.81
N PRO A 28 6.22 -4.81 -4.53
CA PRO A 28 6.41 -3.81 -5.59
C PRO A 28 7.03 -2.50 -5.10
N PHE A 29 6.68 -2.04 -3.90
CA PHE A 29 7.27 -0.83 -3.32
C PHE A 29 8.77 -1.01 -3.03
N LEU A 30 9.16 -2.10 -2.35
CA LEU A 30 10.57 -2.42 -2.08
C LEU A 30 11.38 -2.54 -3.37
N LYS A 31 10.82 -3.22 -4.39
CA LYS A 31 11.40 -3.29 -5.73
C LYS A 31 11.61 -1.90 -6.32
N GLN A 32 10.59 -1.04 -6.25
CA GLN A 32 10.67 0.32 -6.79
C GLN A 32 11.72 1.16 -6.05
N VAL A 33 11.83 1.08 -4.73
CA VAL A 33 12.87 1.80 -3.97
C VAL A 33 14.27 1.42 -4.48
N LEU A 34 14.54 0.13 -4.66
CA LEU A 34 15.83 -0.33 -5.18
C LEU A 34 16.06 0.07 -6.65
N GLU A 35 15.06 -0.06 -7.53
CA GLU A 35 15.21 0.29 -8.95
C GLU A 35 15.36 1.81 -9.17
N THR A 36 14.55 2.62 -8.48
CA THR A 36 14.56 4.08 -8.61
C THR A 36 15.79 4.73 -7.98
N SER A 37 16.48 4.04 -7.06
CA SER A 37 17.81 4.43 -6.61
C SER A 37 18.85 4.43 -7.75
N GLY A 38 18.55 3.77 -8.87
CA GLY A 38 19.46 3.60 -10.01
C GLY A 38 20.58 2.60 -9.77
N ARG A 39 20.71 2.03 -8.56
CA ARG A 39 21.84 1.20 -8.14
C ARG A 39 21.67 -0.29 -8.40
N PHE A 40 20.43 -0.79 -8.46
CA PHE A 40 20.17 -2.23 -8.51
C PHE A 40 19.49 -2.67 -9.81
N GLU A 41 19.72 -3.93 -10.18
CA GLU A 41 18.81 -4.69 -11.02
C GLU A 41 18.01 -5.62 -10.11
N VAL A 42 16.68 -5.56 -10.18
CA VAL A 42 15.82 -6.26 -9.23
C VAL A 42 14.94 -7.29 -9.92
N ARG A 43 14.88 -8.48 -9.34
CA ARG A 43 13.94 -9.55 -9.69
C ARG A 43 13.15 -9.95 -8.45
N VAL A 44 11.99 -10.54 -8.67
CA VAL A 44 11.11 -11.06 -7.62
C VAL A 44 10.86 -12.53 -7.92
N THR A 45 10.87 -13.37 -6.88
CA THR A 45 10.32 -14.72 -6.92
C THR A 45 9.24 -14.83 -5.84
N GLU A 46 8.09 -15.35 -6.24
CA GLU A 46 6.98 -15.67 -5.32
C GLU A 46 6.99 -17.14 -4.90
N GLU A 47 8.00 -17.91 -5.33
CA GLU A 47 8.18 -19.32 -4.97
C GLU A 47 9.61 -19.57 -4.47
N PRO A 48 9.95 -19.15 -3.23
CA PRO A 48 11.28 -19.35 -2.66
C PRO A 48 11.70 -20.82 -2.51
N ALA A 49 10.74 -21.76 -2.41
CA ALA A 49 11.04 -23.19 -2.29
C ALA A 49 11.72 -23.77 -3.55
N GLY A 50 11.63 -23.07 -4.69
CA GLY A 50 12.36 -23.41 -5.91
C GLY A 50 13.82 -22.93 -5.94
N ALA A 51 14.33 -22.30 -4.88
CA ALA A 51 15.70 -21.78 -4.86
C ALA A 51 16.75 -22.91 -4.90
N THR A 52 17.77 -22.73 -5.73
CA THR A 52 18.92 -23.63 -5.84
C THR A 52 20.20 -22.81 -6.01
N ALA A 53 21.36 -23.42 -5.81
CA ALA A 53 22.63 -22.73 -6.06
C ALA A 53 22.71 -22.14 -7.49
N ALA A 54 22.15 -22.85 -8.49
CA ALA A 54 22.14 -22.39 -9.87
C ALA A 54 21.23 -21.17 -10.09
N THR A 55 20.03 -21.17 -9.50
CA THR A 55 19.10 -20.03 -9.63
C THR A 55 19.57 -18.81 -8.84
N LEU A 56 20.35 -19.01 -7.77
CA LEU A 56 20.91 -17.93 -6.96
C LEU A 56 22.24 -17.38 -7.49
N ALA A 57 22.96 -18.11 -8.35
CA ALA A 57 24.33 -17.79 -8.77
C ALA A 57 24.51 -16.39 -9.38
N SER A 58 23.48 -15.86 -10.03
CA SER A 58 23.53 -14.51 -10.61
C SER A 58 23.36 -13.40 -9.57
N TYR A 59 22.82 -13.66 -8.39
CA TYR A 59 22.45 -12.57 -7.48
C TYR A 59 23.59 -12.21 -6.52
N ASP A 60 23.55 -10.97 -6.05
CA ASP A 60 24.51 -10.41 -5.10
C ASP A 60 23.92 -10.26 -3.70
N VAL A 61 22.59 -10.13 -3.63
CA VAL A 61 21.84 -9.97 -2.39
C VAL A 61 20.44 -10.58 -2.54
N LEU A 62 19.97 -11.24 -1.48
CA LEU A 62 18.58 -11.63 -1.31
C LEU A 62 17.87 -10.64 -0.39
N VAL A 63 16.63 -10.30 -0.72
CA VAL A 63 15.77 -9.47 0.14
C VAL A 63 14.54 -10.30 0.51
N LEU A 64 14.25 -10.43 1.80
CA LEU A 64 13.15 -11.23 2.30
C LEU A 64 11.96 -10.32 2.65
N ASP A 65 10.91 -10.40 1.83
CA ASP A 65 9.56 -9.92 2.11
C ASP A 65 8.61 -11.13 2.20
N TYR A 66 9.02 -12.12 3.01
CA TYR A 66 8.37 -13.42 3.11
C TYR A 66 8.10 -13.79 4.57
N CYS A 67 6.89 -14.27 4.84
CA CYS A 67 6.50 -14.87 6.10
C CYS A 67 5.53 -16.03 5.81
N GLY A 68 5.99 -17.27 5.99
CA GLY A 68 5.24 -18.46 5.61
C GLY A 68 5.97 -19.75 5.96
N PRO A 69 5.55 -20.89 5.35
CA PRO A 69 6.16 -22.19 5.57
C PRO A 69 7.63 -22.26 5.13
N ARG A 70 8.37 -23.21 5.71
CA ARG A 70 9.74 -23.60 5.37
C ARG A 70 9.88 -23.91 3.87
N TRP A 71 11.03 -23.60 3.31
CA TRP A 71 11.29 -23.74 1.88
C TRP A 71 11.77 -25.14 1.49
N GLY A 72 12.08 -25.98 2.49
CA GLY A 72 12.64 -27.30 2.30
C GLY A 72 14.16 -27.27 2.24
N GLU A 73 14.77 -28.40 2.62
CA GLU A 73 16.21 -28.51 2.88
C GLU A 73 17.09 -28.02 1.71
N ALA A 74 16.69 -28.30 0.47
CA ALA A 74 17.46 -27.91 -0.71
C ALA A 74 17.55 -26.38 -0.88
N ALA A 75 16.42 -25.69 -0.78
CA ALA A 75 16.36 -24.23 -0.90
C ALA A 75 17.03 -23.54 0.28
N GLU A 76 16.81 -24.07 1.48
CA GLU A 76 17.41 -23.58 2.71
C GLU A 76 18.93 -23.65 2.67
N ARG A 77 19.48 -24.82 2.29
CA ARG A 77 20.93 -25.00 2.11
C ARG A 77 21.50 -24.09 1.03
N ALA A 78 20.77 -23.85 -0.05
CA ALA A 78 21.20 -22.93 -1.10
C ALA A 78 21.30 -21.49 -0.59
N VAL A 79 20.33 -21.03 0.21
CA VAL A 79 20.37 -19.70 0.84
C VAL A 79 21.50 -19.60 1.86
N GLU A 80 21.67 -20.61 2.72
CA GLU A 80 22.78 -20.63 3.69
C GLU A 80 24.14 -20.50 3.01
N GLU A 81 24.40 -21.30 1.98
CA GLU A 81 25.68 -21.26 1.25
C GLU A 81 25.85 -19.95 0.49
N PHE A 82 24.77 -19.42 -0.11
CA PHE A 82 24.78 -18.13 -0.77
C PHE A 82 25.28 -17.04 0.18
N VAL A 83 24.69 -16.90 1.37
CA VAL A 83 25.11 -15.90 2.36
C VAL A 83 26.51 -16.22 2.89
N ARG A 84 26.77 -17.47 3.31
CA ARG A 84 28.07 -17.90 3.89
C ARG A 84 29.25 -17.62 2.95
N SER A 85 29.05 -17.74 1.63
CA SER A 85 30.08 -17.52 0.61
C SER A 85 30.50 -16.05 0.44
N GLY A 86 29.71 -15.08 0.94
CA GLY A 86 30.03 -13.65 0.88
C GLY A 86 28.96 -12.75 0.30
N LYS A 87 27.82 -13.32 -0.12
CA LYS A 87 26.68 -12.58 -0.66
C LYS A 87 25.83 -11.96 0.45
N GLY A 88 24.94 -11.04 0.05
CA GLY A 88 24.11 -10.28 0.97
C GLY A 88 22.78 -10.96 1.30
N LEU A 89 22.24 -10.65 2.48
CA LEU A 89 20.86 -10.92 2.85
C LEU A 89 20.24 -9.67 3.49
N VAL A 90 18.98 -9.39 3.19
CA VAL A 90 18.20 -8.34 3.82
C VAL A 90 16.90 -8.93 4.34
N ALA A 91 16.62 -8.78 5.63
CA ALA A 91 15.33 -9.14 6.23
C ALA A 91 14.50 -7.89 6.50
N VAL A 92 13.23 -7.90 6.10
CA VAL A 92 12.31 -6.78 6.28
C VAL A 92 11.13 -7.20 7.15
N HIS A 93 10.92 -6.48 8.25
CA HIS A 93 9.72 -6.57 9.10
C HIS A 93 9.34 -8.02 9.51
N ALA A 94 8.31 -8.57 8.87
CA ALA A 94 7.75 -9.88 9.15
C ALA A 94 8.67 -11.05 8.78
N ALA A 95 9.75 -10.81 8.02
CA ALA A 95 10.76 -11.84 7.75
C ALA A 95 11.44 -12.36 9.03
N SER A 96 11.31 -11.66 10.15
CA SER A 96 11.78 -12.10 11.47
C SER A 96 10.85 -13.08 12.21
N TYR A 97 9.60 -13.19 11.74
CA TYR A 97 8.56 -14.02 12.33
C TYR A 97 8.65 -15.52 11.99
N PRO A 98 8.84 -15.94 10.73
CA PRO A 98 8.78 -17.36 10.35
C PRO A 98 10.05 -18.12 10.77
N PHE A 99 10.03 -19.45 10.58
CA PHE A 99 11.15 -20.37 10.78
C PHE A 99 11.71 -20.43 12.21
N GLY A 100 10.99 -19.82 13.16
CA GLY A 100 11.27 -19.85 14.58
C GLY A 100 10.35 -20.82 15.32
N ASP A 101 10.00 -20.43 16.55
CA ASP A 101 9.10 -21.17 17.44
C ASP A 101 7.64 -20.71 17.29
N ALA A 102 7.38 -19.81 16.33
CA ALA A 102 6.10 -19.20 16.07
C ALA A 102 5.24 -20.06 15.12
N GLU A 103 3.93 -19.97 15.31
CA GLU A 103 2.93 -20.56 14.42
C GLU A 103 3.05 -19.96 13.01
N ILE A 104 2.87 -20.76 11.96
CA ILE A 104 2.79 -20.24 10.59
C ILE A 104 1.49 -19.43 10.46
N LEU A 105 1.59 -18.22 9.91
CA LEU A 105 0.44 -17.37 9.63
C LEU A 105 0.07 -17.40 8.14
N SER A 106 -1.23 -17.23 7.85
CA SER A 106 -1.72 -16.92 6.50
C SER A 106 -1.82 -15.42 6.28
N ASP A 107 -2.18 -15.01 5.06
CA ASP A 107 -2.56 -13.63 4.72
C ASP A 107 -3.50 -13.04 5.80
N ASN A 108 -3.34 -11.73 6.08
CA ASN A 108 -4.11 -10.98 7.07
C ASN A 108 -4.02 -11.55 8.49
N MET A 109 -2.82 -11.96 8.91
CA MET A 109 -2.55 -12.46 10.28
C MET A 109 -3.37 -13.71 10.66
N GLY A 110 -3.86 -14.49 9.68
CA GLY A 110 -4.68 -15.66 9.95
C GLY A 110 -3.91 -16.77 10.66
N ARG A 111 -4.51 -17.32 11.72
CA ARG A 111 -3.95 -18.41 12.53
C ARG A 111 -4.17 -19.75 11.84
N THR A 112 -3.11 -20.51 11.58
CA THR A 112 -3.20 -21.81 10.88
C THR A 112 -3.16 -23.01 11.82
N GLY A 113 -2.71 -22.82 13.07
CA GLY A 113 -2.42 -23.89 14.02
C GLY A 113 -1.23 -24.78 13.62
N LYS A 114 -0.49 -24.44 12.56
CA LYS A 114 0.64 -25.24 12.05
C LYS A 114 1.97 -24.69 12.55
N PHE A 115 2.87 -25.60 12.89
CA PHE A 115 4.22 -25.33 13.36
C PHE A 115 5.20 -26.21 12.60
N GLU A 116 6.40 -25.69 12.41
CA GLU A 116 7.50 -26.41 11.77
C GLU A 116 8.74 -26.36 12.68
N PRO A 117 9.67 -27.33 12.55
CA PRO A 117 10.93 -27.29 13.30
C PRO A 117 11.70 -25.98 13.01
N PRO A 118 12.28 -25.36 14.05
CA PRO A 118 13.09 -24.16 13.88
C PRO A 118 14.27 -24.32 12.92
N TRP A 119 14.51 -23.29 12.12
CA TRP A 119 15.73 -23.14 11.33
C TRP A 119 16.78 -22.36 12.11
N MET A 120 17.67 -23.07 12.80
CA MET A 120 18.65 -22.42 13.65
C MET A 120 19.62 -21.54 12.86
N GLU A 121 19.98 -21.94 11.65
CA GLU A 121 20.83 -21.18 10.75
C GLU A 121 20.16 -19.89 10.29
N TYR A 122 18.84 -19.86 10.10
CA TYR A 122 18.11 -18.62 9.82
C TYR A 122 18.23 -17.62 10.97
N ARG A 123 18.02 -18.08 12.22
CA ARG A 123 18.16 -17.22 13.41
C ARG A 123 19.56 -16.61 13.48
N ARG A 124 20.60 -17.40 13.17
CA ARG A 124 21.98 -16.92 13.09
C ARG A 124 22.20 -15.95 11.92
N MET A 125 21.61 -16.20 10.75
CA MET A 125 21.73 -15.32 9.59
C MET A 125 21.12 -13.95 9.86
N ILE A 126 19.87 -13.88 10.33
CA ILE A 126 19.17 -12.60 10.54
C ILE A 126 19.41 -11.97 11.93
N GLY A 127 20.14 -12.69 12.80
CA GLY A 127 20.57 -12.21 14.12
C GLY A 127 19.45 -12.09 15.14
N ALA A 128 18.25 -12.56 14.83
CA ALA A 128 17.11 -12.50 15.73
C ALA A 128 16.08 -13.58 15.43
N TRP A 129 15.14 -13.80 16.35
CA TRP A 129 13.92 -14.55 16.06
C TRP A 129 12.75 -14.06 16.90
N TRP A 130 11.55 -14.29 16.36
CA TRP A 130 10.30 -14.05 17.06
C TRP A 130 10.02 -15.16 18.09
N SER A 131 9.97 -14.81 19.37
CA SER A 131 9.72 -15.75 20.47
C SER A 131 8.29 -15.63 21.00
N ARG A 132 7.52 -16.72 20.94
CA ARG A 132 6.15 -16.82 21.48
C ARG A 132 6.03 -17.69 22.72
N GLN A 133 7.04 -18.50 23.02
CA GLN A 133 6.97 -19.53 24.05
C GLN A 133 7.45 -19.03 25.42
N ASP A 134 8.52 -18.23 25.45
CA ASP A 134 9.11 -17.75 26.71
C ASP A 134 8.84 -16.25 26.96
N PRO A 135 8.30 -15.86 28.12
CA PRO A 135 8.21 -14.47 28.53
C PRO A 135 9.61 -13.81 28.73
N PRO A 136 9.77 -12.52 28.40
CA PRO A 136 8.80 -11.69 27.69
C PRO A 136 8.71 -12.12 26.22
N ILE A 137 7.49 -12.27 25.72
CA ILE A 137 7.25 -12.66 24.33
C ILE A 137 7.56 -11.49 23.38
N THR A 138 8.00 -11.83 22.16
CA THR A 138 8.14 -10.86 21.08
C THR A 138 6.75 -10.41 20.62
N GLY A 139 6.62 -9.11 20.38
CA GLY A 139 5.35 -8.46 20.08
C GLY A 139 5.57 -7.02 19.67
N HIS A 140 4.47 -6.26 19.64
CA HIS A 140 4.49 -4.82 19.43
C HIS A 140 3.28 -4.17 20.09
N GLY A 141 3.41 -2.87 20.35
CA GLY A 141 2.32 -2.03 20.77
C GLY A 141 1.38 -1.63 19.62
N GLN A 142 0.55 -0.61 19.87
CA GLN A 142 -0.23 0.04 18.83
C GLN A 142 0.69 0.74 17.83
N ARG A 143 0.31 0.75 16.54
CA ARG A 143 0.99 1.56 15.52
C ARG A 143 0.96 3.03 15.91
N HIS A 144 2.12 3.68 15.90
CA HIS A 144 2.24 5.09 16.27
C HIS A 144 3.48 5.69 15.62
N THR A 145 3.67 7.00 15.81
CA THR A 145 4.88 7.67 15.35
C THR A 145 5.92 7.72 16.45
N PHE A 146 7.13 7.27 16.15
CA PHE A 146 8.27 7.26 17.08
C PHE A 146 9.54 7.73 16.39
N GLU A 147 10.53 8.08 17.20
CA GLU A 147 11.85 8.50 16.74
C GLU A 147 12.80 7.29 16.74
N VAL A 148 13.37 6.99 15.58
CA VAL A 148 14.43 6.00 15.41
C VAL A 148 15.77 6.70 15.50
N LYS A 149 16.59 6.33 16.48
CA LYS A 149 17.88 6.96 16.80
C LYS A 149 19.01 6.04 16.37
N PHE A 150 19.97 6.56 15.60
CA PHE A 150 21.13 5.78 15.19
C PHE A 150 22.14 5.66 16.34
N THR A 151 22.54 4.43 16.65
CA THR A 151 23.57 4.10 17.66
C THR A 151 24.97 4.07 17.05
N GLN A 152 25.08 3.79 15.75
CA GLN A 152 26.33 3.77 15.00
C GLN A 152 26.23 4.79 13.86
N ARG A 153 26.91 5.94 13.97
CA ARG A 153 26.85 7.02 12.96
C ARG A 153 27.90 6.88 11.86
N ASP A 154 28.97 6.14 12.12
CA ASP A 154 30.07 5.95 11.17
C ASP A 154 29.91 4.68 10.32
N HIS A 155 28.93 3.82 10.63
CA HIS A 155 28.66 2.63 9.82
C HIS A 155 28.25 3.05 8.40
N PRO A 156 28.72 2.38 7.33
CA PRO A 156 28.45 2.81 5.95
C PRO A 156 26.97 3.06 5.60
N ILE A 157 26.06 2.31 6.23
CA ILE A 157 24.59 2.46 6.05
C ILE A 157 24.08 3.80 6.59
N THR A 158 24.61 4.27 7.72
CA THR A 158 24.12 5.43 8.48
C THR A 158 24.99 6.67 8.33
N ALA A 159 26.22 6.51 7.81
CA ALA A 159 27.17 7.60 7.57
C ALA A 159 26.52 8.74 6.76
N GLY A 160 26.62 9.97 7.27
CA GLY A 160 26.06 11.17 6.65
C GLY A 160 24.53 11.33 6.77
N MET A 161 23.80 10.39 7.37
CA MET A 161 22.38 10.58 7.70
C MET A 161 22.22 11.50 8.90
N GLU A 162 21.04 12.08 9.08
CA GLU A 162 20.63 12.73 10.33
C GLU A 162 20.76 11.79 11.53
N ALA A 163 20.85 12.34 12.75
CA ALA A 163 21.01 11.54 13.97
C ALA A 163 19.85 10.59 14.25
N SER A 164 18.67 10.96 13.77
CA SER A 164 17.44 10.21 13.92
C SER A 164 16.51 10.46 12.74
N PHE A 165 15.48 9.65 12.61
CA PHE A 165 14.36 9.90 11.73
C PHE A 165 13.04 9.50 12.38
N ARG A 166 11.94 10.07 11.90
CA ARG A 166 10.59 9.68 12.35
C ARG A 166 10.07 8.53 11.50
N ALA A 167 9.54 7.51 12.17
CA ALA A 167 8.81 6.41 11.55
C ALA A 167 7.39 6.36 12.11
N THR A 168 6.42 5.99 11.28
CA THR A 168 5.04 5.69 11.70
C THR A 168 4.76 4.25 11.35
N ASP A 169 4.85 3.37 12.35
CA ASP A 169 4.88 1.91 12.13
C ASP A 169 4.48 1.14 13.40
N GLU A 170 4.55 -0.19 13.35
CA GLU A 170 4.69 -1.04 14.52
C GLU A 170 6.13 -0.96 15.06
N LEU A 171 6.26 -0.77 16.37
CA LEU A 171 7.54 -0.85 17.06
C LEU A 171 7.64 -2.24 17.71
N TYR A 172 8.40 -3.12 17.08
CA TYR A 172 8.63 -4.48 17.57
C TYR A 172 9.52 -4.47 18.82
N HIS A 173 9.13 -5.24 19.84
CA HIS A 173 9.82 -5.30 21.12
C HIS A 173 10.12 -6.73 21.57
N ASN A 174 11.03 -6.86 22.54
CA ASN A 174 11.41 -8.15 23.14
C ASN A 174 11.84 -9.20 22.10
N PHE A 175 12.50 -8.77 21.03
CA PHE A 175 13.19 -9.69 20.13
C PHE A 175 14.19 -10.53 20.91
N ARG A 176 14.33 -11.80 20.52
CA ARG A 176 15.50 -12.57 20.92
C ARG A 176 16.59 -12.28 19.91
N LEU A 177 17.65 -11.65 20.38
CA LEU A 177 18.79 -11.25 19.55
C LEU A 177 19.96 -12.20 19.75
N MET A 178 20.69 -12.43 18.67
CA MET A 178 21.99 -13.08 18.73
C MET A 178 23.02 -12.12 19.38
N PRO A 179 24.01 -12.63 20.13
CA PRO A 179 24.96 -11.77 20.86
C PRO A 179 25.92 -11.00 19.94
N ASP A 180 26.04 -11.40 18.68
CA ASP A 180 26.99 -10.88 17.68
C ASP A 180 26.36 -9.91 16.68
N ILE A 181 25.13 -9.44 16.93
CA ILE A 181 24.55 -8.37 16.12
C ILE A 181 25.33 -7.06 16.29
N GLU A 182 25.43 -6.29 15.21
CA GLU A 182 25.84 -4.89 15.28
C GLU A 182 24.58 -4.01 15.22
N LEU A 183 24.19 -3.46 16.37
CA LEU A 183 23.02 -2.60 16.47
C LEU A 183 23.27 -1.24 15.84
N LEU A 184 22.45 -0.86 14.85
CA LEU A 184 22.56 0.41 14.12
C LEU A 184 21.57 1.47 14.58
N ALA A 185 20.40 1.07 15.08
CA ALA A 185 19.40 1.99 15.59
C ALA A 185 18.46 1.38 16.62
N THR A 186 17.94 2.23 17.51
CA THR A 186 16.89 1.91 18.49
C THR A 186 15.74 2.89 18.43
N ALA A 187 14.61 2.53 19.02
CA ALA A 187 13.50 3.44 19.29
C ALA A 187 12.90 3.16 20.68
N PHE A 188 12.48 4.21 21.37
CA PHE A 188 11.86 4.09 22.69
C PHE A 188 10.41 3.60 22.57
N ASP A 189 10.12 2.43 23.12
CA ASP A 189 8.81 1.77 23.07
C ASP A 189 7.91 2.28 24.21
N ASP A 190 7.21 3.39 23.97
CA ASP A 190 6.42 4.09 24.99
C ASP A 190 5.25 3.23 25.51
N LYS A 191 5.17 3.09 26.85
CA LYS A 191 4.08 2.38 27.54
C LYS A 191 2.69 2.93 27.18
N LYS A 192 2.59 4.21 26.77
CA LYS A 192 1.35 4.81 26.27
C LYS A 192 0.74 4.05 25.09
N TYR A 193 1.57 3.44 24.25
CA TYR A 193 1.14 2.67 23.08
C TYR A 193 1.23 1.16 23.33
N ASN A 194 1.16 0.72 24.59
CA ASN A 194 1.40 -0.67 25.03
C ASN A 194 2.83 -1.17 24.78
N GLY A 195 3.80 -0.27 24.84
CA GLY A 195 5.23 -0.59 24.74
C GLY A 195 5.88 -1.08 26.04
N THR A 196 7.14 -1.50 25.96
CA THR A 196 7.93 -2.03 27.09
C THR A 196 8.48 -0.95 28.02
N GLY A 197 8.54 0.31 27.56
CA GLY A 197 9.20 1.43 28.24
C GLY A 197 10.72 1.39 28.13
N LYS A 198 11.27 0.77 27.08
CA LYS A 198 12.71 0.64 26.82
C LYS A 198 13.04 1.06 25.39
N ASP A 199 14.31 1.34 25.13
CA ASP A 199 14.82 1.41 23.76
C ASP A 199 14.94 -0.01 23.17
N GLU A 200 14.15 -0.29 22.15
CA GLU A 200 14.12 -1.58 21.46
C GLU A 200 14.94 -1.50 20.15
N PRO A 201 15.56 -2.62 19.71
CA PRO A 201 16.34 -2.66 18.48
C PRO A 201 15.45 -2.51 17.23
N VAL A 202 15.85 -1.59 16.33
CA VAL A 202 15.10 -1.31 15.09
C VAL A 202 15.87 -1.74 13.86
N LEU A 203 17.18 -1.43 13.81
CA LEU A 203 18.05 -1.74 12.67
C LEU A 203 19.32 -2.39 13.18
N TRP A 204 19.76 -3.48 12.55
CA TRP A 204 21.04 -4.12 12.89
C TRP A 204 21.66 -4.83 11.70
N THR A 205 22.93 -5.21 11.86
CA THR A 205 23.63 -6.08 10.92
C THR A 205 24.17 -7.34 11.58
N VAL A 206 24.45 -8.35 10.77
CA VAL A 206 25.04 -9.62 11.19
C VAL A 206 26.07 -10.05 10.17
N ARG A 207 27.15 -10.70 10.64
CA ARG A 207 28.10 -11.42 9.79
C ARG A 207 27.80 -12.91 9.87
N TYR A 208 27.52 -13.52 8.72
CA TYR A 208 27.29 -14.96 8.62
C TYR A 208 28.26 -15.58 7.61
N GLY A 209 29.26 -16.30 8.10
CA GLY A 209 30.41 -16.68 7.28
C GLY A 209 31.12 -15.43 6.74
N LYS A 210 31.24 -15.33 5.41
CA LYS A 210 31.74 -14.12 4.73
C LYS A 210 30.63 -13.13 4.36
N GLY A 211 29.37 -13.51 4.57
CA GLY A 211 28.18 -12.76 4.18
C GLY A 211 27.91 -11.55 5.05
N ARG A 212 27.05 -10.68 4.53
CA ARG A 212 26.58 -9.45 5.17
C ARG A 212 25.07 -9.47 5.22
N VAL A 213 24.53 -9.39 6.43
CA VAL A 213 23.08 -9.37 6.63
C VAL A 213 22.66 -8.04 7.23
N PHE A 214 21.67 -7.39 6.63
CA PHE A 214 21.02 -6.22 7.18
C PHE A 214 19.59 -6.57 7.56
N HIS A 215 19.12 -6.10 8.71
CA HIS A 215 17.75 -6.32 9.15
C HIS A 215 17.14 -5.01 9.61
N THR A 216 15.92 -4.75 9.12
CA THR A 216 15.03 -3.71 9.63
C THR A 216 13.76 -4.34 10.19
N SER A 217 13.39 -4.00 11.43
CA SER A 217 12.11 -4.39 12.01
C SER A 217 10.94 -3.52 11.54
N LEU A 218 11.22 -2.45 10.78
CA LEU A 218 10.22 -1.58 10.17
C LEU A 218 9.70 -2.16 8.87
N GLY A 219 8.52 -1.72 8.42
CA GLY A 219 7.95 -2.00 7.12
C GLY A 219 6.62 -2.75 7.16
N HIS A 220 5.71 -2.41 8.08
CA HIS A 220 4.40 -3.07 8.19
C HIS A 220 3.54 -2.97 6.92
N ASN A 221 3.56 -1.81 6.26
CA ASN A 221 2.84 -1.55 5.02
C ASN A 221 3.54 -0.45 4.20
N VAL A 222 3.02 -0.15 3.01
CA VAL A 222 3.59 0.89 2.13
C VAL A 222 3.67 2.26 2.82
N ALA A 223 2.67 2.65 3.62
CA ALA A 223 2.68 3.92 4.33
C ALA A 223 3.84 4.02 5.34
N ALA A 224 4.12 2.94 6.07
CA ALA A 224 5.30 2.85 6.94
C ALA A 224 6.62 2.89 6.15
N MET A 225 6.67 2.15 5.04
CA MET A 225 7.84 2.09 4.16
C MET A 225 8.13 3.41 3.42
N GLN A 226 7.15 4.31 3.30
CA GLN A 226 7.33 5.63 2.69
C GLN A 226 8.14 6.61 3.55
N ALA A 227 8.40 6.30 4.82
CA ALA A 227 9.23 7.13 5.68
C ALA A 227 10.63 7.33 5.05
N PRO A 228 11.14 8.57 4.88
CA PRO A 228 12.42 8.81 4.22
C PRO A 228 13.59 8.03 4.84
N GLY A 229 13.58 7.85 6.16
CA GLY A 229 14.59 7.06 6.86
C GLY A 229 14.49 5.56 6.58
N PHE A 230 13.29 5.00 6.41
CA PHE A 230 13.12 3.61 5.96
C PHE A 230 13.72 3.45 4.57
N ILE A 231 13.34 4.29 3.61
CA ILE A 231 13.80 4.21 2.22
C ILE A 231 15.32 4.29 2.14
N ALA A 232 15.90 5.29 2.82
CA ALA A 232 17.34 5.46 2.86
C ALA A 232 18.06 4.26 3.49
N THR A 233 17.64 3.81 4.68
CA THR A 233 18.32 2.69 5.35
C THR A 233 18.10 1.35 4.65
N PHE A 234 16.93 1.10 4.05
CA PHE A 234 16.67 -0.10 3.26
C PHE A 234 17.55 -0.16 2.01
N ALA A 235 17.60 0.90 1.20
CA ALA A 235 18.41 0.90 -0.02
C ALA A 235 19.91 0.86 0.29
N ARG A 236 20.39 1.65 1.27
CA ARG A 236 21.79 1.66 1.70
C ARG A 236 22.20 0.36 2.38
N GLY A 237 21.30 -0.23 3.18
CA GLY A 237 21.49 -1.54 3.81
C GLY A 237 21.58 -2.66 2.79
N THR A 238 20.75 -2.61 1.75
CA THR A 238 20.81 -3.55 0.62
C THR A 238 22.12 -3.39 -0.17
N GLU A 239 22.59 -2.16 -0.39
CA GLU A 239 23.85 -1.90 -1.09
C GLU A 239 25.05 -2.42 -0.29
N TRP A 240 25.06 -2.15 1.02
CA TRP A 240 26.07 -2.65 1.93
C TRP A 240 26.06 -4.17 2.02
N ALA A 241 24.89 -4.80 2.10
CA ALA A 241 24.78 -6.26 2.10
C ALA A 241 25.36 -6.84 0.79
N ALA A 242 25.02 -6.26 -0.35
CA ALA A 242 25.50 -6.73 -1.65
C ALA A 242 27.00 -6.51 -1.86
N THR A 243 27.54 -5.35 -1.48
CA THR A 243 28.87 -4.89 -1.93
C THR A 243 29.90 -4.65 -0.83
N GLY A 244 29.45 -4.52 0.42
CA GLY A 244 30.27 -4.11 1.56
C GLY A 244 30.53 -2.60 1.65
N ALA A 245 30.08 -1.82 0.66
CA ALA A 245 30.19 -0.38 0.62
C ALA A 245 28.82 0.28 0.42
N VAL A 246 28.75 1.58 0.62
CA VAL A 246 27.56 2.38 0.35
C VAL A 246 27.97 3.61 -0.45
N THR A 247 27.37 3.76 -1.62
CA THR A 247 27.57 4.90 -2.54
C THR A 247 26.29 5.72 -2.71
N LEU A 248 25.14 5.15 -2.33
CA LEU A 248 23.87 5.86 -2.29
C LEU A 248 23.92 7.03 -1.30
N PRO A 249 23.25 8.17 -1.62
CA PRO A 249 23.25 9.33 -0.75
C PRO A 249 22.53 9.04 0.57
N PRO A 250 22.86 9.78 1.64
CA PRO A 250 22.25 9.59 2.96
C PRO A 250 20.75 9.92 3.02
N ARG A 251 20.27 10.69 2.05
CA ARG A 251 18.85 10.96 1.85
C ARG A 251 18.46 10.46 0.47
N ILE A 252 17.47 9.56 0.44
CA ILE A 252 16.85 9.07 -0.79
C ILE A 252 15.41 9.54 -0.72
N GLU A 253 15.01 10.37 -1.70
CA GLU A 253 13.62 10.83 -1.76
C GLU A 253 12.71 9.63 -2.04
N PRO A 254 11.53 9.58 -1.40
CA PRO A 254 10.54 8.57 -1.74
C PRO A 254 10.20 8.66 -3.23
N PRO A 255 9.83 7.53 -3.87
CA PRO A 255 9.22 7.58 -5.19
C PRO A 255 8.08 8.58 -5.13
N LYS A 256 8.15 9.67 -5.91
CA LYS A 256 7.08 10.66 -5.88
C LYS A 256 5.83 10.00 -6.44
N PRO A 257 4.70 10.02 -5.70
CA PRO A 257 3.44 9.56 -6.23
C PRO A 257 3.12 10.39 -7.47
N LYS A 258 2.69 9.73 -8.53
CA LYS A 258 2.24 10.39 -9.76
C LYS A 258 0.89 11.09 -9.54
N THR A 259 0.08 10.58 -8.62
CA THR A 259 -1.27 11.08 -8.34
C THR A 259 -1.48 11.25 -6.84
N ARG A 260 -1.96 12.42 -6.40
CA ARG A 260 -2.37 12.68 -5.01
C ARG A 260 -3.89 12.78 -4.93
N VAL A 261 -4.51 11.99 -4.07
CA VAL A 261 -5.97 11.92 -3.95
C VAL A 261 -6.42 12.26 -2.54
N LEU A 262 -7.48 13.06 -2.43
CA LEU A 262 -8.24 13.16 -1.18
C LEU A 262 -9.43 12.22 -1.26
N VAL A 263 -9.50 11.25 -0.35
CA VAL A 263 -10.65 10.37 -0.18
C VAL A 263 -11.56 10.97 0.89
N VAL A 264 -12.84 11.15 0.59
CA VAL A 264 -13.83 11.72 1.52
C VAL A 264 -14.90 10.70 1.80
N THR A 265 -15.12 10.37 3.07
CA THR A 265 -16.18 9.47 3.52
C THR A 265 -17.12 10.19 4.49
N GLY A 266 -18.07 9.47 5.08
CA GLY A 266 -18.96 9.98 6.12
C GLY A 266 -20.42 10.03 5.67
N GLY A 267 -21.36 10.16 6.60
CA GLY A 267 -22.80 10.20 6.30
C GLY A 267 -23.46 8.84 6.01
N HIS A 268 -22.69 7.79 5.71
CA HIS A 268 -23.19 6.41 5.55
C HIS A 268 -22.15 5.39 6.05
N GLY A 269 -22.61 4.23 6.52
CA GLY A 269 -21.75 3.15 6.99
C GLY A 269 -21.13 2.37 5.83
N TYR A 270 -19.92 1.85 6.01
CA TYR A 270 -19.24 1.01 5.03
C TYR A 270 -18.21 0.11 5.72
N ASP A 271 -17.83 -0.98 5.06
CA ASP A 271 -16.82 -1.90 5.57
C ASP A 271 -15.40 -1.36 5.37
N THR A 272 -14.50 -1.58 6.34
CA THR A 272 -13.13 -1.05 6.30
C THR A 272 -12.28 -1.62 5.17
N SER A 273 -12.66 -2.76 4.57
CA SER A 273 -12.01 -3.26 3.36
C SER A 273 -12.15 -2.31 2.16
N PHE A 274 -12.97 -1.26 2.25
CA PHE A 274 -12.97 -0.13 1.31
C PHE A 274 -11.57 0.45 1.06
N TYR A 275 -10.76 0.61 2.10
CA TYR A 275 -9.42 1.20 1.96
C TYR A 275 -8.47 0.35 1.13
N THR A 276 -8.79 -0.94 0.95
CA THR A 276 -8.00 -1.82 0.09
C THR A 276 -8.02 -1.32 -1.36
N LEU A 277 -9.01 -0.54 -1.80
CA LEU A 277 -9.06 0.08 -3.13
C LEU A 277 -7.83 0.96 -3.45
N PHE A 278 -7.10 1.42 -2.44
CA PHE A 278 -5.92 2.28 -2.60
C PHE A 278 -4.60 1.56 -2.35
N GLU A 279 -4.65 0.29 -1.95
CA GLU A 279 -3.47 -0.54 -1.68
C GLU A 279 -2.88 -1.08 -2.99
N GLY A 280 -1.54 -1.19 -3.02
CA GLY A 280 -0.81 -1.78 -4.14
C GLY A 280 -0.45 -0.82 -5.27
N TYR A 281 -0.73 0.48 -5.09
CA TYR A 281 -0.49 1.51 -6.09
C TYR A 281 0.60 2.49 -5.64
N PRO A 282 1.89 2.19 -5.90
CA PRO A 282 2.99 3.03 -5.41
C PRO A 282 3.05 4.42 -6.09
N ASP A 283 2.36 4.58 -7.22
CA ASP A 283 2.21 5.85 -7.92
C ASP A 283 1.03 6.69 -7.38
N LEU A 284 0.28 6.19 -6.40
CA LEU A 284 -0.86 6.84 -5.78
C LEU A 284 -0.56 7.18 -4.32
N ALA A 285 -0.58 8.45 -3.98
CA ALA A 285 -0.68 8.90 -2.59
C ALA A 285 -2.12 9.32 -2.30
N TRP A 286 -2.63 8.97 -1.14
CA TRP A 286 -3.98 9.32 -0.74
C TRP A 286 -4.03 9.75 0.73
N ASP A 287 -4.82 10.78 0.99
CA ASP A 287 -5.22 11.20 2.33
C ASP A 287 -6.70 10.91 2.52
N HIS A 288 -7.15 10.86 3.77
CA HIS A 288 -8.53 10.60 4.13
C HIS A 288 -9.14 11.72 4.97
N ALA A 289 -10.32 12.18 4.57
CA ALA A 289 -11.20 13.01 5.37
C ALA A 289 -12.47 12.22 5.72
N VAL A 290 -12.69 12.01 7.02
CA VAL A 290 -13.84 11.24 7.54
C VAL A 290 -15.19 11.94 7.37
N THR A 291 -15.19 13.22 7.00
CA THR A 291 -16.38 14.04 6.71
C THR A 291 -16.07 15.11 5.66
N SER A 292 -17.10 15.58 4.96
CA SER A 292 -17.03 16.72 4.02
C SER A 292 -16.50 17.97 4.70
N ARG A 293 -16.86 18.20 5.98
CA ARG A 293 -16.35 19.32 6.77
C ARG A 293 -14.83 19.24 6.96
N THR A 294 -14.30 18.06 7.25
CA THR A 294 -12.85 17.87 7.41
C THR A 294 -12.13 18.10 6.08
N ALA A 295 -12.74 17.68 4.98
CA ALA A 295 -12.21 17.83 3.63
C ALA A 295 -12.19 19.29 3.15
N PHE A 296 -13.33 19.99 3.28
CA PHE A 296 -13.59 21.23 2.52
C PHE A 296 -13.59 22.51 3.37
N ARG A 297 -13.28 22.43 4.66
CA ARG A 297 -13.17 23.63 5.52
C ARG A 297 -12.06 24.62 5.11
N LYS A 298 -11.10 24.19 4.29
CA LYS A 298 -9.98 24.99 3.78
C LYS A 298 -9.71 24.62 2.33
N ASP A 299 -9.07 25.52 1.58
CA ASP A 299 -8.57 25.22 0.24
C ASP A 299 -7.60 24.02 0.27
N PHE A 300 -7.77 23.10 -0.68
CA PHE A 300 -7.02 21.86 -0.79
C PHE A 300 -6.46 21.62 -2.21
N ARG A 301 -6.59 22.59 -3.13
CA ARG A 301 -6.20 22.46 -4.56
C ARG A 301 -4.73 22.17 -4.79
N GLU A 302 -3.86 22.77 -3.98
CA GLU A 302 -2.41 22.58 -4.08
C GLU A 302 -1.95 21.20 -3.58
N ARG A 303 -2.77 20.55 -2.74
CA ARG A 303 -2.40 19.28 -2.08
C ARG A 303 -2.79 18.05 -2.89
N TYR A 304 -3.86 18.14 -3.69
CA TYR A 304 -4.42 16.98 -4.37
C TYR A 304 -4.66 17.26 -5.86
N ASP A 305 -4.59 16.19 -6.64
CA ASP A 305 -4.81 16.19 -8.09
C ASP A 305 -6.20 15.66 -8.44
N ALA A 306 -6.75 14.78 -7.59
CA ALA A 306 -8.13 14.32 -7.67
C ALA A 306 -8.79 14.16 -6.29
N LEU A 307 -10.11 14.13 -6.30
CA LEU A 307 -11.00 13.90 -5.17
C LEU A 307 -11.78 12.61 -5.41
N LEU A 308 -11.79 11.68 -4.46
CA LEU A 308 -12.70 10.54 -4.46
C LEU A 308 -13.73 10.70 -3.35
N LEU A 309 -15.00 10.73 -3.73
CA LEU A 309 -16.12 10.82 -2.83
C LEU A 309 -16.74 9.44 -2.60
N TYR A 310 -16.81 9.06 -1.33
CA TYR A 310 -17.49 7.88 -0.82
C TYR A 310 -18.26 8.25 0.46
N ASN A 311 -18.80 9.47 0.50
CA ASN A 311 -19.61 10.04 1.57
C ASN A 311 -21.08 10.13 1.14
N MET A 312 -22.00 10.38 2.07
CA MET A 312 -23.44 10.52 1.78
C MET A 312 -24.05 11.72 2.52
N GLU A 313 -23.24 12.75 2.75
CA GLU A 313 -23.64 13.93 3.54
C GLU A 313 -24.44 14.94 2.70
N GLN A 314 -25.32 15.69 3.36
CA GLN A 314 -26.08 16.81 2.80
C GLN A 314 -25.64 18.12 3.46
N GLY A 315 -25.94 19.25 2.82
CA GLY A 315 -25.86 20.55 3.48
C GLY A 315 -24.44 21.02 3.82
N LEU A 316 -23.61 21.20 2.79
CA LEU A 316 -22.33 21.92 2.92
C LEU A 316 -22.56 23.40 3.28
N SER A 317 -21.74 23.95 4.18
CA SER A 317 -21.66 25.39 4.42
C SER A 317 -21.16 26.15 3.19
N GLU A 318 -21.39 27.46 3.12
CA GLU A 318 -20.95 28.29 2.00
C GLU A 318 -19.44 28.20 1.73
N THR A 319 -18.61 28.18 2.80
CA THR A 319 -17.16 28.00 2.67
C THR A 319 -16.80 26.62 2.11
N GLU A 320 -17.46 25.55 2.56
CA GLU A 320 -17.20 24.20 2.07
C GLU A 320 -17.64 24.04 0.61
N ARG A 321 -18.82 24.59 0.23
CA ARG A 321 -19.28 24.65 -1.16
C ARG A 321 -18.29 25.41 -2.03
N GLY A 322 -17.84 26.58 -1.58
CA GLY A 322 -16.88 27.41 -2.30
C GLY A 322 -15.54 26.70 -2.55
N ASN A 323 -15.00 26.00 -1.54
CA ASN A 323 -13.74 25.26 -1.71
C ASN A 323 -13.89 24.04 -2.63
N LEU A 324 -14.99 23.29 -2.52
CA LEU A 324 -15.27 22.17 -3.42
C LEU A 324 -15.48 22.66 -4.86
N GLN A 325 -16.28 23.71 -5.05
CA GLN A 325 -16.51 24.31 -6.36
C GLN A 325 -15.21 24.82 -6.98
N ALA A 326 -14.39 25.56 -6.22
CA ALA A 326 -13.09 26.04 -6.70
C ALA A 326 -12.14 24.89 -7.10
N PHE A 327 -12.20 23.75 -6.40
CA PHE A 327 -11.42 22.56 -6.76
C PHE A 327 -11.86 22.02 -8.12
N VAL A 328 -13.16 21.79 -8.32
CA VAL A 328 -13.71 21.30 -9.60
C VAL A 328 -13.46 22.31 -10.73
N GLU A 329 -13.73 23.59 -10.53
CA GLU A 329 -13.52 24.63 -11.54
C GLU A 329 -12.05 24.83 -11.93
N SER A 330 -11.11 24.47 -11.06
CA SER A 330 -9.68 24.48 -11.38
C SER A 330 -9.22 23.31 -12.27
N GLY A 331 -10.14 22.43 -12.67
CA GLY A 331 -9.86 21.29 -13.55
C GLY A 331 -9.30 20.06 -12.85
N LYS A 332 -9.37 20.02 -11.51
CA LYS A 332 -8.97 18.85 -10.72
C LYS A 332 -10.00 17.72 -10.88
N GLY A 333 -9.51 16.48 -10.80
CA GLY A 333 -10.33 15.30 -11.05
C GLY A 333 -11.33 14.99 -9.94
N VAL A 334 -12.51 14.45 -10.28
CA VAL A 334 -13.49 13.95 -9.29
C VAL A 334 -13.96 12.54 -9.64
N VAL A 335 -13.93 11.65 -8.66
CA VAL A 335 -14.55 10.32 -8.73
C VAL A 335 -15.68 10.28 -7.69
N VAL A 336 -16.91 10.07 -8.15
CA VAL A 336 -18.10 9.88 -7.31
C VAL A 336 -18.38 8.39 -7.24
N LEU A 337 -18.25 7.79 -6.06
CA LEU A 337 -18.32 6.35 -5.88
C LEU A 337 -19.53 5.93 -5.04
N HIS A 338 -20.32 5.02 -5.60
CA HIS A 338 -21.48 4.37 -5.00
C HIS A 338 -22.46 5.37 -4.38
N HIS A 339 -22.70 5.31 -3.06
CA HIS A 339 -23.63 6.17 -2.33
C HIS A 339 -23.26 7.65 -2.35
N ALA A 340 -22.06 8.03 -2.80
CA ALA A 340 -21.70 9.43 -3.02
C ALA A 340 -22.53 10.13 -4.08
N ILE A 341 -23.20 9.39 -4.96
CA ILE A 341 -24.18 9.98 -5.89
C ILE A 341 -25.39 10.58 -5.17
N ALA A 342 -25.64 10.20 -3.91
CA ALA A 342 -26.70 10.76 -3.09
C ALA A 342 -26.26 12.02 -2.33
N SER A 343 -24.98 12.41 -2.35
CA SER A 343 -24.50 13.61 -1.66
C SER A 343 -24.93 14.91 -2.34
N TYR A 344 -25.19 15.93 -1.52
CA TYR A 344 -25.45 17.31 -1.95
C TYR A 344 -26.63 17.45 -2.92
N GLY A 345 -27.70 16.66 -2.71
CA GLY A 345 -28.86 16.60 -3.61
C GLY A 345 -29.67 17.90 -3.68
N ASP A 346 -29.43 18.85 -2.78
CA ASP A 346 -30.01 20.19 -2.73
C ASP A 346 -29.23 21.22 -3.59
N TRP A 347 -28.15 20.81 -4.26
CA TRP A 347 -27.30 21.70 -5.05
C TRP A 347 -27.38 21.37 -6.55
N PRO A 348 -28.24 22.05 -7.33
CA PRO A 348 -28.44 21.77 -8.76
C PRO A 348 -27.18 21.75 -9.61
N TRP A 349 -26.26 22.69 -9.38
CA TRP A 349 -24.97 22.72 -10.08
C TRP A 349 -24.19 21.42 -9.87
N TRP A 350 -24.18 20.87 -8.65
CA TRP A 350 -23.48 19.63 -8.35
C TRP A 350 -24.02 18.45 -9.16
N TYR A 351 -25.32 18.17 -9.05
CA TYR A 351 -25.84 16.95 -9.66
C TYR A 351 -26.13 17.09 -11.16
N ARG A 352 -26.57 18.27 -11.64
CA ARG A 352 -26.90 18.47 -13.07
C ARG A 352 -25.67 18.68 -13.93
N GLU A 353 -24.68 19.41 -13.42
CA GLU A 353 -23.51 19.80 -14.19
C GLU A 353 -22.30 18.94 -13.84
N VAL A 354 -21.98 18.76 -12.56
CA VAL A 354 -20.71 18.14 -12.14
C VAL A 354 -20.76 16.63 -12.14
N THR A 355 -21.69 15.98 -11.45
CA THR A 355 -21.74 14.50 -11.38
C THR A 355 -22.48 13.89 -12.57
N GLY A 356 -23.43 14.63 -13.14
CA GLY A 356 -24.34 14.11 -14.16
C GLY A 356 -25.33 13.07 -13.64
N GLY A 357 -25.54 12.99 -12.31
CA GLY A 357 -26.54 12.11 -11.72
C GLY A 357 -26.92 12.44 -10.27
N LYS A 358 -28.11 12.03 -9.87
CA LYS A 358 -28.70 12.27 -8.55
C LYS A 358 -29.47 11.06 -8.05
N TYR A 359 -29.13 10.60 -6.85
CA TYR A 359 -29.98 9.69 -6.08
C TYR A 359 -30.83 10.50 -5.10
N ALA A 360 -32.15 10.38 -5.19
CA ALA A 360 -33.08 11.06 -4.30
C ALA A 360 -33.35 10.21 -3.05
N LEU A 361 -32.87 10.68 -1.90
CA LEU A 361 -33.10 10.04 -0.59
C LEU A 361 -34.57 10.09 -0.14
N LYS A 362 -35.31 11.05 -0.65
CA LYS A 362 -36.71 11.32 -0.35
C LYS A 362 -37.32 12.05 -1.54
N ASP A 363 -38.64 12.15 -1.58
CA ASP A 363 -39.33 12.99 -2.53
C ASP A 363 -38.88 14.45 -2.35
N ASP A 364 -38.43 15.06 -3.44
CA ASP A 364 -37.91 16.42 -3.46
C ASP A 364 -38.55 17.31 -4.53
N LYS A 365 -39.77 16.95 -4.98
CA LYS A 365 -40.56 17.59 -6.04
C LYS A 365 -40.02 17.44 -7.46
N GLU A 366 -38.76 17.04 -7.64
CA GLU A 366 -38.16 16.81 -8.96
C GLU A 366 -38.17 15.34 -9.35
N MET A 367 -38.04 14.44 -8.37
CA MET A 367 -38.16 13.00 -8.58
C MET A 367 -38.70 12.28 -7.36
N THR A 368 -39.32 11.13 -7.62
CA THR A 368 -39.63 10.15 -6.57
C THR A 368 -38.33 9.61 -5.97
N PRO A 369 -38.35 9.16 -4.70
CA PRO A 369 -37.17 8.57 -4.08
C PRO A 369 -36.58 7.45 -4.93
N SER A 370 -35.26 7.44 -5.08
CA SER A 370 -34.54 6.32 -5.67
C SER A 370 -34.58 5.13 -4.71
N THR A 371 -34.49 3.91 -5.26
CA THR A 371 -34.49 2.66 -4.50
C THR A 371 -33.24 1.84 -4.80
N TYR A 372 -32.99 0.81 -4.01
CA TYR A 372 -31.84 -0.07 -4.18
C TYR A 372 -32.20 -1.53 -3.92
N ARG A 373 -31.38 -2.44 -4.46
CA ARG A 373 -31.42 -3.87 -4.15
C ARG A 373 -30.01 -4.37 -3.82
N HIS A 374 -29.83 -4.85 -2.60
CA HIS A 374 -28.59 -5.47 -2.13
C HIS A 374 -28.42 -6.90 -2.65
N GLY A 375 -27.18 -7.38 -2.64
CA GLY A 375 -26.89 -8.81 -2.79
C GLY A 375 -27.13 -9.33 -4.20
N VAL A 376 -26.99 -8.46 -5.21
CA VAL A 376 -27.26 -8.79 -6.60
C VAL A 376 -25.95 -9.08 -7.31
N GLU A 377 -25.86 -10.21 -8.01
CA GLU A 377 -24.77 -10.46 -8.93
C GLU A 377 -24.89 -9.50 -10.12
N VAL A 378 -23.90 -8.62 -10.29
CA VAL A 378 -23.96 -7.57 -11.31
C VAL A 378 -23.19 -7.99 -12.57
N PRO A 379 -23.87 -8.34 -13.68
CA PRO A 379 -23.21 -8.53 -14.96
C PRO A 379 -22.93 -7.17 -15.62
N ALA A 380 -21.84 -6.51 -15.22
CA ALA A 380 -21.46 -5.22 -15.80
C ALA A 380 -20.78 -5.42 -17.17
N ARG A 381 -21.34 -4.78 -18.21
CA ARG A 381 -20.76 -4.77 -19.56
C ARG A 381 -20.21 -3.41 -19.93
N GLN A 382 -19.12 -3.43 -20.67
CA GLN A 382 -18.54 -2.23 -21.25
C GLN A 382 -19.42 -1.68 -22.38
N VAL A 383 -19.71 -0.39 -22.33
CA VAL A 383 -20.46 0.34 -23.36
C VAL A 383 -19.53 1.16 -24.24
N LEU A 384 -18.62 1.91 -23.60
CA LEU A 384 -17.67 2.78 -24.30
C LEU A 384 -16.25 2.24 -24.17
N LYS A 385 -15.50 2.23 -25.28
CA LYS A 385 -14.05 2.02 -25.26
C LYS A 385 -13.37 3.24 -24.68
N HIS A 386 -12.78 3.09 -23.50
CA HIS A 386 -12.17 4.20 -22.76
C HIS A 386 -11.06 3.68 -21.82
N PRO A 387 -9.95 4.42 -21.60
CA PRO A 387 -8.85 4.00 -20.71
C PRO A 387 -9.29 3.53 -19.32
N ILE A 388 -10.39 4.08 -18.81
CA ILE A 388 -10.97 3.68 -17.52
C ILE A 388 -11.36 2.19 -17.50
N VAL A 389 -11.97 1.69 -18.58
CA VAL A 389 -12.60 0.36 -18.64
C VAL A 389 -11.92 -0.61 -19.60
N ASN A 390 -11.16 -0.14 -20.58
CA ASN A 390 -10.46 -0.96 -21.58
C ASN A 390 -9.52 -2.04 -21.00
N PRO A 391 -8.73 -1.77 -19.94
CA PRO A 391 -7.82 -2.79 -19.40
C PRO A 391 -8.55 -3.77 -18.46
N ILE A 392 -9.86 -3.60 -18.27
CA ILE A 392 -10.65 -4.34 -17.30
C ILE A 392 -11.45 -5.40 -18.03
N GLY A 393 -11.29 -6.66 -17.62
CA GLY A 393 -12.13 -7.77 -18.09
C GLY A 393 -13.58 -7.62 -17.63
N PRO A 394 -14.47 -8.55 -18.02
CA PRO A 394 -15.84 -8.52 -17.53
C PRO A 394 -15.88 -8.61 -15.99
N MET A 395 -16.76 -7.84 -15.38
CA MET A 395 -16.91 -7.79 -13.92
C MET A 395 -18.15 -8.57 -13.49
N TYR A 396 -17.93 -9.55 -12.62
CA TYR A 396 -18.97 -10.32 -11.95
C TYR A 396 -18.66 -10.32 -10.46
N PHE A 397 -19.49 -9.62 -9.69
CA PHE A 397 -19.46 -9.67 -8.23
C PHE A 397 -20.82 -9.26 -7.68
N GLU A 398 -21.07 -9.65 -6.44
CA GLU A 398 -22.25 -9.24 -5.69
C GLU A 398 -22.13 -7.78 -5.25
N ASP A 399 -23.14 -6.96 -5.55
CA ASP A 399 -23.18 -5.55 -5.19
C ASP A 399 -24.61 -5.07 -4.92
N GLU A 400 -24.77 -3.76 -4.70
CA GLU A 400 -26.05 -3.08 -4.63
C GLU A 400 -26.36 -2.32 -5.92
N LEU A 401 -27.55 -2.55 -6.49
CA LEU A 401 -28.04 -1.85 -7.70
C LEU A 401 -29.07 -0.77 -7.34
N TYR A 402 -29.01 0.36 -8.03
CA TYR A 402 -29.93 1.49 -7.84
C TYR A 402 -30.99 1.58 -8.96
N GLN A 403 -32.18 2.03 -8.58
CA GLN A 403 -33.29 2.38 -9.49
C GLN A 403 -33.83 3.77 -9.19
N GLY A 404 -34.32 4.44 -10.21
CA GLY A 404 -34.85 5.80 -10.10
C GLY A 404 -33.76 6.83 -9.82
N VAL A 405 -32.51 6.55 -10.20
CA VAL A 405 -31.43 7.55 -10.22
C VAL A 405 -31.67 8.45 -11.43
N TRP A 406 -31.70 9.75 -11.21
CA TRP A 406 -31.69 10.68 -12.33
C TRP A 406 -30.29 10.71 -12.93
N ILE A 407 -30.19 10.47 -14.23
CA ILE A 407 -28.93 10.47 -14.98
C ILE A 407 -29.09 11.45 -16.13
N SER A 408 -28.15 12.38 -16.26
CA SER A 408 -28.18 13.33 -17.37
C SER A 408 -28.04 12.60 -18.70
N LYS A 409 -28.81 13.02 -19.71
CA LYS A 409 -28.72 12.48 -21.08
C LYS A 409 -27.38 12.74 -21.76
N ASP A 410 -26.60 13.69 -21.24
CA ASP A 410 -25.34 14.15 -21.82
C ASP A 410 -24.10 13.42 -21.23
N VAL A 411 -24.31 12.47 -20.31
CA VAL A 411 -23.21 11.63 -19.79
C VAL A 411 -22.70 10.65 -20.85
N GLN A 412 -21.42 10.28 -20.77
CA GLN A 412 -20.86 9.22 -21.59
C GLN A 412 -20.80 7.92 -20.78
N ILE A 413 -21.67 6.96 -21.11
CA ILE A 413 -21.79 5.70 -20.36
C ILE A 413 -20.57 4.83 -20.62
N LEU A 414 -19.87 4.46 -19.54
CA LEU A 414 -18.71 3.55 -19.56
C LEU A 414 -19.14 2.10 -19.36
N LEU A 415 -19.99 1.86 -18.35
CA LEU A 415 -20.48 0.54 -17.96
C LEU A 415 -22.01 0.58 -17.84
N ALA A 416 -22.65 -0.53 -18.21
CA ALA A 416 -24.07 -0.72 -18.01
C ALA A 416 -24.38 -2.19 -17.64
N THR A 417 -25.58 -2.45 -17.17
CA THR A 417 -26.16 -3.77 -16.97
C THR A 417 -27.56 -3.81 -17.56
N ASP A 418 -28.02 -5.00 -17.95
CA ASP A 418 -29.40 -5.22 -18.39
C ASP A 418 -30.23 -5.88 -17.25
N HIS A 419 -29.72 -5.86 -16.01
CA HIS A 419 -30.41 -6.39 -14.83
C HIS A 419 -31.68 -5.58 -14.52
N PRO A 420 -32.84 -6.23 -14.27
CA PRO A 420 -34.13 -5.55 -14.13
C PRO A 420 -34.22 -4.63 -12.91
N ASP A 421 -33.38 -4.86 -11.90
CA ASP A 421 -33.30 -4.04 -10.69
C ASP A 421 -32.32 -2.86 -10.81
N ALA A 422 -31.94 -2.46 -12.03
CA ALA A 422 -31.08 -1.29 -12.27
C ALA A 422 -31.64 -0.38 -13.36
N ASP A 423 -31.26 0.91 -13.33
CA ASP A 423 -31.59 1.89 -14.39
C ASP A 423 -30.81 1.69 -15.70
N GLY A 424 -29.87 0.73 -15.73
CA GLY A 424 -29.03 0.42 -16.89
C GLY A 424 -27.58 0.90 -16.69
N PRO A 425 -27.28 2.22 -16.71
CA PRO A 425 -25.93 2.73 -16.51
C PRO A 425 -25.37 2.43 -15.11
N LEU A 426 -24.12 1.99 -15.05
CA LEU A 426 -23.39 1.68 -13.81
C LEU A 426 -22.18 2.58 -13.58
N ALA A 427 -21.60 3.13 -14.65
CA ALA A 427 -20.53 4.12 -14.56
C ALA A 427 -20.54 5.03 -15.79
N TRP A 428 -20.21 6.31 -15.61
CA TRP A 428 -20.19 7.28 -16.70
C TRP A 428 -19.17 8.40 -16.47
N ILE A 429 -18.82 9.08 -17.58
CA ILE A 429 -18.12 10.35 -17.57
C ILE A 429 -19.16 11.47 -17.57
N SER A 430 -18.99 12.43 -16.67
CA SER A 430 -19.83 13.62 -16.58
C SER A 430 -19.74 14.52 -17.83
N PRO A 431 -20.81 15.26 -18.18
CA PRO A 431 -20.76 16.30 -19.22
C PRO A 431 -19.98 17.56 -18.81
N TYR A 432 -19.50 17.67 -17.57
CA TYR A 432 -18.87 18.90 -17.07
C TYR A 432 -17.61 19.27 -17.89
N PRO A 433 -17.55 20.45 -18.52
CA PRO A 433 -16.45 20.78 -19.45
C PRO A 433 -15.15 21.17 -18.73
N ASN A 434 -15.26 21.69 -17.51
CA ASN A 434 -14.11 22.30 -16.82
C ASN A 434 -13.29 21.28 -16.03
N ALA A 435 -13.80 20.07 -15.78
CA ALA A 435 -13.09 19.03 -15.07
C ALA A 435 -13.48 17.64 -15.55
N ARG A 436 -12.58 16.68 -15.38
CA ARG A 436 -12.86 15.27 -15.60
C ARG A 436 -13.54 14.70 -14.36
N VAL A 437 -14.80 14.34 -14.52
CA VAL A 437 -15.59 13.72 -13.45
C VAL A 437 -16.11 12.37 -13.92
N VAL A 438 -15.95 11.36 -13.07
CA VAL A 438 -16.44 10.00 -13.28
C VAL A 438 -17.36 9.63 -12.13
N ALA A 439 -18.53 9.10 -12.44
CA ALA A 439 -19.41 8.50 -11.45
C ALA A 439 -19.44 6.99 -11.66
N ILE A 440 -19.39 6.22 -10.57
CA ILE A 440 -19.43 4.77 -10.54
C ILE A 440 -20.46 4.39 -9.47
N LEU A 441 -21.57 3.75 -9.85
CA LEU A 441 -22.63 3.35 -8.92
C LEU A 441 -22.33 2.05 -8.17
N LEU A 442 -21.35 1.29 -8.64
CA LEU A 442 -20.86 0.08 -7.99
C LEU A 442 -19.97 0.41 -6.78
N GLY A 443 -19.88 -0.50 -5.81
CA GLY A 443 -18.94 -0.42 -4.71
C GLY A 443 -19.54 -0.49 -3.31
N HIS A 444 -20.66 -1.16 -3.08
CA HIS A 444 -21.35 -1.19 -1.79
C HIS A 444 -20.54 -1.84 -0.66
N GLY A 445 -19.87 -2.96 -0.95
CA GLY A 445 -19.31 -3.80 0.09
C GLY A 445 -18.05 -4.60 -0.26
N PRO A 446 -17.61 -5.47 0.67
CA PRO A 446 -16.34 -6.21 0.57
C PRO A 446 -16.18 -7.07 -0.70
N ALA A 447 -17.28 -7.54 -1.28
CA ALA A 447 -17.25 -8.27 -2.54
C ALA A 447 -16.70 -7.41 -3.69
N ALA A 448 -17.11 -6.14 -3.76
CA ALA A 448 -16.59 -5.16 -4.71
C ALA A 448 -15.12 -4.82 -4.43
N TYR A 449 -14.78 -4.48 -3.18
CA TYR A 449 -13.43 -3.99 -2.84
C TYR A 449 -12.32 -5.02 -3.06
N ARG A 450 -12.65 -6.32 -2.92
CA ARG A 450 -11.72 -7.42 -3.18
C ARG A 450 -11.67 -7.84 -4.65
N ASN A 451 -12.61 -7.38 -5.48
CA ASN A 451 -12.62 -7.72 -6.90
C ASN A 451 -11.52 -6.94 -7.64
N ALA A 452 -10.59 -7.67 -8.27
CA ALA A 452 -9.44 -7.06 -8.94
C ALA A 452 -9.84 -6.11 -10.09
N ALA A 453 -10.93 -6.42 -10.81
CA ALA A 453 -11.41 -5.61 -11.91
C ALA A 453 -12.08 -4.31 -11.39
N PHE A 454 -12.82 -4.38 -10.28
CA PHE A 454 -13.37 -3.18 -9.63
C PHE A 454 -12.27 -2.28 -9.05
N ARG A 455 -11.24 -2.85 -8.42
CA ARG A 455 -10.07 -2.09 -7.95
C ARG A 455 -9.38 -1.37 -9.11
N ALA A 456 -9.17 -2.06 -10.23
CA ALA A 456 -8.63 -1.46 -11.44
C ALA A 456 -9.52 -0.33 -11.97
N LEU A 457 -10.85 -0.48 -11.92
CA LEU A 457 -11.80 0.56 -12.33
C LEU A 457 -11.62 1.84 -11.52
N VAL A 458 -11.58 1.71 -10.20
CA VAL A 458 -11.41 2.87 -9.30
C VAL A 458 -10.04 3.52 -9.52
N LYS A 459 -8.96 2.74 -9.62
CA LYS A 459 -7.62 3.27 -9.92
C LYS A 459 -7.56 4.00 -11.26
N ASN A 460 -8.10 3.41 -12.32
CA ASN A 460 -8.07 4.03 -13.64
C ASN A 460 -8.94 5.29 -13.68
N ALA A 461 -10.08 5.32 -12.98
CA ALA A 461 -10.89 6.52 -12.84
C ALA A 461 -10.14 7.63 -12.10
N ILE A 462 -9.40 7.31 -11.03
CA ILE A 462 -8.53 8.26 -10.33
C ILE A 462 -7.45 8.82 -11.27
N ASP A 463 -6.70 7.96 -11.95
CA ASP A 463 -5.62 8.40 -12.83
C ASP A 463 -6.12 9.22 -14.01
N TRP A 464 -7.22 8.78 -14.63
CA TRP A 464 -7.80 9.48 -15.76
C TRP A 464 -8.38 10.82 -15.35
N THR A 465 -9.08 10.91 -14.22
CA THR A 465 -9.62 12.20 -13.75
C THR A 465 -8.50 13.16 -13.37
N ALA A 466 -7.43 12.68 -12.74
CA ALA A 466 -6.27 13.49 -12.38
C ALA A 466 -5.43 13.95 -13.59
N HIS A 467 -5.21 13.08 -14.59
CA HIS A 467 -4.21 13.32 -15.65
C HIS A 467 -4.71 13.18 -17.09
N GLY A 468 -5.85 12.53 -17.31
CA GLY A 468 -6.46 12.31 -18.64
C GLY A 468 -5.81 11.22 -19.46
N LYS A 469 -5.07 10.34 -18.78
CA LYS A 469 -4.35 9.22 -19.40
C LYS A 469 -4.97 7.91 -18.96
#